data_AF-A0A380A7J5-F1
#
_entry.id   AF-A0A380A7J5-F1
#
_cell.length_a   1.000
_cell.length_b   1.000
_cell.length_c   1.000
_cell.angle_alpha   90.00
_cell.angle_beta   90.00
_cell.angle_gamma   90.00
#
_symmetry.space_group_name_H-M   'P 1'
#
loop_
_entity.id
_entity.type
_entity.pdbx_description
1 polymer ?
#
loop_
_entity_poly.entity_id
_entity_poly.type
_entity_poly.pdbx_seq_one_letter_code
_entity_poly.pdbx_strand_id
1 'polypeptide(L)'
;MIREVKKANLGFRMSELCRVFELSCSSLYYKPIPQSAEKQARIQLVEQAFSDSNSTYGKRRIQADLVDLDCKVGVYAIASIMKSMGLIAIRPKKSITILTQVMSKFTHLICSSGSLTLRRIILIGWVILPT
;
A
#
# COMPACT_ATOMS: atom_id res chain seq x y z
N MET A 1 -18.70 20.54 11.35
CA MET A 1 -17.83 21.65 10.90
C MET A 1 -18.42 22.93 11.44
N ILE A 2 -17.79 23.56 12.43
CA ILE A 2 -18.31 24.80 13.05
C ILE A 2 -18.20 25.90 11.99
N ARG A 3 -19.35 26.33 11.46
CA ARG A 3 -19.45 27.54 10.66
C ARG A 3 -19.30 28.71 11.64
N GLU A 4 -18.40 29.61 11.31
CA GLU A 4 -17.94 30.74 12.11
C GLU A 4 -19.00 31.26 13.08
N VAL A 5 -18.72 31.15 14.39
CA VAL A 5 -19.53 31.81 15.41
C VAL A 5 -19.20 33.29 15.32
N LYS A 6 -20.00 34.03 14.53
CA LYS A 6 -19.91 35.49 14.40
C LYS A 6 -19.97 36.06 15.83
N LYS A 7 -18.93 36.81 16.20
CA LYS A 7 -18.67 37.40 17.53
C LYS A 7 -19.98 37.65 18.30
N ALA A 8 -20.29 36.76 19.25
CA ALA A 8 -21.50 36.87 20.05
C ALA A 8 -21.44 38.13 20.92
N ASN A 9 -22.60 38.72 21.21
CA ASN A 9 -22.79 39.94 21.99
C ASN A 9 -21.78 40.12 23.13
N LEU A 10 -21.29 41.35 23.32
CA LEU A 10 -20.33 41.76 24.36
C LEU A 10 -20.72 41.39 25.81
N GLY A 11 -21.95 40.92 26.04
CA GLY A 11 -22.50 40.60 27.36
C GLY A 11 -22.23 39.18 27.88
N PHE A 12 -21.69 38.25 27.08
CA PHE A 12 -21.48 36.85 27.50
C PHE A 12 -20.03 36.41 27.37
N ARG A 13 -19.53 35.62 28.34
CA ARG A 13 -18.18 35.05 28.27
C ARG A 13 -18.17 33.83 27.36
N MET A 14 -17.12 33.66 26.55
CA MET A 14 -16.98 32.49 25.67
C MET A 14 -17.07 31.15 26.41
N SER A 15 -16.64 31.10 27.67
CA SER A 15 -16.77 29.92 28.54
C SER A 15 -18.21 29.52 28.83
N GLU A 16 -19.13 30.48 28.97
CA GLU A 16 -20.54 30.23 29.23
C GLU A 16 -21.22 29.69 27.98
N LEU A 17 -20.92 30.29 26.82
CA LEU A 17 -21.38 29.79 25.53
C LEU A 17 -20.89 28.35 25.28
N CYS A 18 -19.59 28.08 25.49
CA CYS A 18 -19.04 26.74 25.36
C CYS A 18 -19.72 25.73 26.30
N ARG A 19 -20.10 26.12 27.54
CA ARG A 19 -20.88 25.27 28.45
C ARG A 19 -22.28 24.97 27.91
N VAL A 20 -22.98 25.98 27.40
CA VAL A 20 -24.34 25.83 26.84
C VAL A 20 -24.33 24.94 25.59
N PHE A 21 -23.31 25.05 24.74
CA PHE A 21 -23.16 24.23 23.54
C PHE A 21 -22.51 22.86 23.79
N GLU A 22 -22.16 22.55 25.05
CA GLU A 22 -21.42 21.32 25.41
C GLU A 22 -20.11 21.15 24.60
N LEU A 23 -19.47 22.28 24.25
CA LEU A 23 -18.22 22.31 23.50
C LEU A 23 -17.03 22.62 24.41
N SER A 24 -15.86 22.06 24.10
CA SER A 24 -14.62 22.49 24.75
C SER A 24 -14.24 23.90 24.28
N CYS A 25 -13.67 24.71 25.19
CA CYS A 25 -13.14 26.03 24.83
C CYS A 25 -11.99 25.95 23.81
N SER A 26 -11.27 24.83 23.77
CA SER A 26 -10.20 24.60 22.79
C SER A 26 -10.73 24.43 21.36
N SER A 27 -11.93 23.85 21.20
CA SER A 27 -12.60 23.68 19.90
C SER A 27 -12.83 25.02 19.20
N LEU A 28 -13.08 26.09 19.97
CA LEU A 28 -13.27 27.45 19.45
C LEU A 28 -12.04 27.99 18.73
N TYR A 29 -10.83 27.69 19.25
CA TYR A 29 -9.58 28.19 18.68
C TYR A 29 -9.04 27.31 17.55
N TYR A 30 -9.51 26.07 17.46
CA TYR A 30 -9.07 25.14 16.44
C TYR A 30 -9.67 25.50 15.08
N LYS A 31 -8.81 25.94 14.15
CA LYS A 31 -9.18 26.16 12.75
C LYS A 31 -8.76 24.93 11.92
N PRO A 32 -9.72 24.13 11.41
CA PRO A 32 -9.36 22.99 10.58
C PRO A 32 -8.68 23.49 9.30
N ILE A 33 -7.45 23.02 9.07
CA ILE A 33 -6.72 23.31 7.83
C ILE A 33 -7.27 22.38 6.75
N PRO A 34 -7.82 22.91 5.64
CA PRO A 34 -8.29 22.07 4.55
C PRO A 34 -7.11 21.29 3.94
N GLN A 35 -7.38 20.08 3.45
CA GLN A 35 -6.36 19.31 2.76
C GLN A 35 -5.94 20.05 1.48
N SER A 36 -4.63 20.16 1.21
CA SER A 36 -4.15 20.77 -0.02
C SER A 36 -4.54 19.93 -1.23
N ALA A 37 -4.80 20.60 -2.37
CA ALA A 37 -5.12 19.93 -3.64
C ALA A 37 -4.03 18.92 -4.05
N GLU A 38 -2.76 19.26 -3.83
CA GLU A 38 -1.63 18.36 -4.07
C GLU A 38 -1.66 17.08 -3.23
N LYS A 39 -2.18 17.16 -2.00
CA LYS A 39 -2.31 15.98 -1.14
C LYS A 39 -3.41 15.07 -1.66
N GLN A 40 -4.52 15.64 -2.13
CA GLN A 40 -5.62 14.89 -2.75
C GLN A 40 -5.18 14.24 -4.08
N ALA A 41 -4.45 14.96 -4.92
CA ALA A 41 -3.89 14.42 -6.15
C ALA A 41 -2.96 13.21 -5.88
N ARG A 42 -2.09 13.30 -4.85
CA ARG A 42 -1.23 12.18 -4.44
C ARG A 42 -2.02 10.97 -3.94
N ILE A 43 -3.11 11.20 -3.22
CA ILE A 43 -4.01 10.13 -2.76
C ILE A 43 -4.61 9.39 -3.96
N GLN A 44 -5.14 10.14 -4.94
CA GLN A 44 -5.75 9.59 -6.15
C GLN A 44 -4.74 8.79 -6.99
N LEU A 45 -3.52 9.30 -7.17
CA LEU A 45 -2.47 8.58 -7.92
C LEU A 45 -2.10 7.24 -7.27
N VAL A 46 -2.00 7.20 -5.94
CA VAL A 46 -1.72 5.94 -5.21
C VAL A 46 -2.88 4.95 -5.34
N GLU A 47 -4.12 5.44 -5.28
CA GLU A 47 -5.32 4.61 -5.44
C GLU A 47 -5.42 4.02 -6.85
N GLN A 48 -5.11 4.81 -7.87
CA GLN A 48 -5.09 4.38 -9.27
C GLN A 48 -4.01 3.31 -9.49
N ALA A 49 -2.77 3.57 -9.09
CA ALA A 49 -1.69 2.59 -9.21
C ALA A 49 -1.99 1.28 -8.46
N PHE A 50 -2.65 1.36 -7.29
CA PHE A 50 -3.06 0.17 -6.54
C PHE A 50 -4.14 -0.63 -7.27
N SER A 51 -5.13 0.06 -7.86
CA SER A 51 -6.22 -0.54 -8.63
C SER A 51 -5.71 -1.21 -9.91
N ASP A 52 -4.81 -0.54 -10.63
CA ASP A 52 -4.16 -1.07 -11.84
C ASP A 52 -3.39 -2.36 -11.55
N SER A 53 -2.80 -2.48 -10.35
CA SER A 53 -2.09 -3.67 -9.89
C SER A 53 -2.99 -4.80 -9.35
N ASN A 54 -4.31 -4.67 -9.44
CA ASN A 54 -5.30 -5.60 -8.87
C ASN A 54 -5.02 -5.90 -7.38
N SER A 55 -4.69 -4.88 -6.59
CA SER A 55 -4.37 -5.02 -5.16
C SER A 55 -3.15 -5.91 -4.83
N THR A 56 -2.32 -6.25 -5.82
CA THR A 56 -1.14 -7.11 -5.60
C THR A 56 0.04 -6.31 -5.06
N TYR A 57 0.16 -5.05 -5.46
CA TYR A 57 1.35 -4.26 -5.17
C TYR A 57 1.29 -3.60 -3.80
N GLY A 58 2.42 -3.63 -3.09
CA GLY A 58 2.62 -2.89 -1.86
C GLY A 58 3.37 -1.58 -2.09
N LYS A 59 3.50 -0.78 -1.03
CA LYS A 59 4.14 0.54 -1.05
C LYS A 59 5.47 0.69 -1.80
N ARG A 60 6.30 -0.36 -1.86
CA ARG A 60 7.61 -0.32 -2.57
C ARG A 60 7.44 -0.44 -4.08
N ARG A 61 6.52 -1.28 -4.55
CA ARG A 61 6.27 -1.44 -6.00
C ARG A 61 5.50 -0.24 -6.54
N ILE A 62 4.48 0.20 -5.81
CA ILE A 62 3.75 1.45 -6.10
C ILE A 62 4.70 2.64 -6.19
N GLN A 63 5.72 2.71 -5.32
CA GLN A 63 6.73 3.76 -5.41
C GLN A 63 7.52 3.69 -6.73
N ALA A 64 7.91 2.49 -7.16
CA ALA A 64 8.63 2.32 -8.43
C ALA A 64 7.76 2.81 -9.60
N ASP A 65 6.50 2.38 -9.66
CA ASP A 65 5.54 2.80 -10.68
C ASP A 65 5.36 4.33 -10.68
N LEU A 66 5.27 4.96 -9.51
CA LEU A 66 5.16 6.41 -9.39
C LEU A 66 6.44 7.15 -9.80
N VAL A 67 7.61 6.57 -9.54
CA VAL A 67 8.90 7.14 -9.98
C VAL A 67 9.01 7.08 -11.51
N ASP A 68 8.52 6.01 -12.13
CA ASP A 68 8.48 5.88 -13.59
C ASP A 68 7.53 6.91 -14.24
N LEU A 69 6.51 7.35 -13.50
CA LEU A 69 5.58 8.43 -13.87
C LEU A 69 6.09 9.84 -13.46
N ASP A 70 7.38 9.98 -13.15
CA ASP A 70 8.06 11.21 -12.69
C ASP A 70 7.48 11.83 -11.39
N CYS A 71 6.69 11.05 -10.63
CA CYS A 71 6.11 11.47 -9.36
C CYS A 71 7.01 11.05 -8.18
N LYS A 72 7.80 12.00 -7.66
CA LYS A 72 8.70 11.76 -6.52
C LYS A 72 7.93 11.73 -5.19
N VAL A 73 7.41 10.55 -4.83
CA VAL A 73 6.76 10.30 -3.54
C VAL A 73 7.57 9.30 -2.70
N GLY A 74 7.77 9.61 -1.42
CA GLY A 74 8.48 8.73 -0.49
C GLY A 74 7.65 7.51 -0.07
N VAL A 75 8.33 6.37 0.18
CA VAL A 75 7.70 5.11 0.61
C VAL A 75 6.81 5.27 1.85
N TYR A 76 7.22 6.11 2.82
CA TYR A 76 6.46 6.34 4.05
C TYR A 76 5.21 7.17 3.82
N ALA A 77 5.24 8.12 2.88
CA ALA A 77 4.06 8.88 2.49
C ALA A 77 3.02 7.93 1.87
N ILE A 78 3.44 7.07 0.94
CA ILE A 78 2.58 6.04 0.35
C ILE A 78 2.03 5.10 1.42
N ALA A 79 2.85 4.67 2.39
CA ALA A 79 2.39 3.82 3.50
C ALA A 79 1.31 4.51 4.35
N SER A 80 1.48 5.80 4.64
CA SER A 80 0.48 6.58 5.37
C SER A 80 -0.82 6.69 4.59
N ILE A 81 -0.72 6.91 3.27
CA ILE A 81 -1.86 7.02 2.36
C ILE A 81 -2.62 5.68 2.30
N MET A 82 -1.92 4.57 2.07
CA MET A 82 -2.51 3.23 2.09
C MET A 82 -3.20 2.93 3.41
N LYS A 83 -2.59 3.30 4.55
CA LYS A 83 -3.20 3.12 5.88
C LYS A 83 -4.45 3.96 6.08
N SER A 84 -4.44 5.23 5.64
CA SER A 84 -5.62 6.10 5.76
C SER A 84 -6.81 5.64 4.90
N MET A 85 -6.53 4.98 3.77
CA MET A 85 -7.55 4.46 2.85
C MET A 85 -7.91 2.99 3.10
N GLY A 86 -7.20 2.29 4.00
CA GLY A 86 -7.42 0.87 4.24
C GLY A 86 -6.97 -0.05 3.10
N LEU A 87 -6.05 0.39 2.24
CA LEU A 87 -5.52 -0.39 1.13
C LEU A 87 -4.55 -1.45 1.64
N ILE A 88 -4.88 -2.73 1.43
CA ILE A 88 -4.08 -3.87 1.88
C ILE A 88 -3.64 -4.68 0.67
N ALA A 89 -2.33 -4.78 0.46
CA ALA A 89 -1.77 -5.58 -0.62
C ALA A 89 -1.96 -7.08 -0.36
N ILE A 90 -2.57 -7.78 -1.31
CA ILE A 90 -2.77 -9.23 -1.29
C ILE A 90 -1.42 -9.91 -1.49
N ARG A 91 -1.10 -10.88 -0.63
CA ARG A 91 0.08 -11.73 -0.80
C ARG A 91 -0.33 -13.19 -0.72
N PRO A 92 0.10 -14.05 -1.66
CA PRO A 92 -0.13 -15.47 -1.54
C PRO A 92 0.55 -15.96 -0.26
N LYS A 93 -0.24 -16.59 0.63
CA LYS A 93 0.30 -17.29 1.78
C LYS A 93 1.07 -18.49 1.26
N LYS A 94 2.33 -18.66 1.68
CA LYS A 94 3.09 -19.88 1.37
C LYS A 94 2.29 -21.09 1.88
N SER A 95 1.84 -21.97 0.99
CA SER A 95 1.39 -23.30 1.38
C SER A 95 2.65 -24.12 1.68
N ILE A 96 2.72 -24.69 2.88
CA ILE A 96 3.82 -25.59 3.27
C ILE A 96 3.50 -26.93 2.59
N THR A 97 3.72 -27.04 1.28
CA THR A 97 3.61 -28.31 0.57
C THR A 97 5.01 -28.89 0.47
N ILE A 98 5.23 -29.99 1.18
CA ILE A 98 6.51 -30.68 1.37
C ILE A 98 7.19 -31.05 0.02
N LEU A 99 6.41 -31.09 -1.08
CA LEU A 99 6.84 -31.47 -2.44
C LEU A 99 7.80 -30.47 -3.12
N THR A 100 7.73 -29.16 -2.85
CA THR A 100 8.54 -28.17 -3.59
C THR A 100 10.00 -28.11 -3.09
N GLN A 101 10.25 -28.55 -1.86
CA GLN A 101 11.59 -28.57 -1.28
C GLN A 101 12.49 -29.62 -1.95
N VAL A 102 11.90 -30.73 -2.43
CA VAL A 102 12.59 -31.80 -3.14
C VAL A 102 13.12 -31.33 -4.49
N MET A 103 12.38 -30.51 -5.25
CA MET A 103 12.83 -29.98 -6.54
C MET A 103 14.01 -28.98 -6.42
N SER A 104 14.04 -28.16 -5.36
CA SER A 104 15.15 -27.23 -5.10
C SER A 104 16.43 -27.91 -4.59
N LYS A 105 16.32 -29.09 -3.97
CA LYS A 105 17.48 -29.83 -3.45
C LYS A 105 18.19 -30.66 -4.53
N PHE A 106 17.49 -30.97 -5.64
CA PHE A 106 18.05 -31.75 -6.75
C PHE A 106 18.87 -30.91 -7.75
N THR A 107 18.66 -29.59 -7.81
CA THR A 107 19.33 -28.70 -8.78
C THR A 107 20.82 -28.50 -8.49
N HIS A 108 21.27 -28.67 -7.24
CA HIS A 108 22.70 -28.62 -6.89
C HIS A 108 23.50 -29.88 -7.29
N LEU A 109 22.84 -31.02 -7.57
CA LEU A 109 23.53 -32.26 -7.92
C LEU A 109 23.84 -32.39 -9.43
N ILE A 110 23.22 -31.56 -10.28
CA ILE A 110 23.39 -31.59 -11.75
C ILE A 110 24.59 -30.74 -12.19
N CYS A 111 25.12 -29.87 -11.32
CA CYS A 111 26.23 -28.97 -11.65
C CYS A 111 27.63 -29.57 -11.40
N SER A 112 27.75 -30.71 -10.70
CA SER A 112 29.05 -31.29 -10.30
C SER A 112 29.49 -32.52 -11.11
N SER A 113 28.67 -33.04 -12.02
CA SER A 113 29.06 -34.17 -12.88
C SER A 113 29.06 -33.74 -14.33
N GLY A 114 30.25 -33.34 -14.80
CA GLY A 114 30.55 -33.31 -16.23
C GLY A 114 30.43 -34.72 -16.81
N SER A 115 29.24 -35.09 -17.29
CA SER A 115 29.10 -36.16 -18.28
C SER A 115 27.99 -35.82 -19.27
N LEU A 116 28.39 -35.63 -20.53
CA LEU A 116 27.53 -35.24 -21.66
C LEU A 116 26.53 -36.34 -22.09
N THR A 117 26.35 -37.42 -21.32
CA THR A 117 25.50 -38.56 -21.70
C THR A 117 24.09 -38.52 -21.09
N LEU A 118 23.83 -37.71 -20.07
CA LEU A 118 22.49 -37.63 -19.44
C LEU A 118 21.54 -36.54 -20.00
N ARG A 119 22.03 -35.62 -20.84
CA ARG A 119 21.15 -34.63 -21.52
C ARG A 119 20.18 -35.29 -22.51
N ARG A 120 20.49 -36.48 -23.01
CA ARG A 120 19.67 -37.19 -24.01
C ARG A 120 18.47 -37.93 -23.41
N ILE A 121 18.52 -38.30 -22.12
CA ILE A 121 17.41 -39.00 -21.45
C ILE A 121 16.36 -38.02 -20.93
N ILE A 122 16.77 -36.85 -20.43
CA ILE A 122 15.85 -35.85 -19.87
C ILE A 122 15.03 -35.16 -20.98
N LEU A 123 15.57 -34.99 -22.18
CA LEU A 123 14.82 -34.40 -23.30
C LEU A 123 13.69 -35.31 -23.81
N ILE A 124 13.82 -36.64 -23.69
CA ILE A 124 12.79 -37.59 -24.15
C ILE A 124 11.60 -37.62 -23.17
N GLY A 125 11.86 -37.41 -21.87
CA GLY A 125 10.81 -37.40 -20.84
C GLY A 125 9.97 -36.11 -20.76
N TRP A 126 10.47 -34.99 -21.29
CA TRP A 126 9.77 -33.69 -21.21
C TRP A 126 8.83 -33.39 -22.40
N VAL A 127 8.77 -34.27 -23.41
CA VAL A 127 7.87 -34.14 -24.57
C VAL A 127 6.50 -34.79 -24.31
N ILE A 128 6.29 -35.48 -23.19
CA ILE A 128 5.05 -36.18 -22.87
C ILE A 128 4.42 -35.55 -21.63
N LEU A 129 3.31 -34.82 -21.87
CA LEU A 129 2.35 -34.19 -20.94
C LEU A 129 2.74 -32.85 -20.28
N PRO A 130 1.83 -31.84 -20.30
CA PRO A 130 0.37 -31.98 -20.33
C PRO A 130 -0.33 -31.27 -21.51
N THR A 131 -1.18 -32.01 -22.21
CA THR A 131 -2.44 -31.50 -22.79
C THR A 131 -3.56 -31.71 -21.79
#